data_AF-A0A0M9YB95-F1
#
_entry.id   AF-A0A0M9YB95-F1
#
_cell.length_a   1.000
_cell.length_b   1.000
_cell.length_c   1.000
_cell.angle_alpha   90.00
_cell.angle_beta   90.00
_cell.angle_gamma   90.00
#
_symmetry.space_group_name_H-M   'P 1'
#
loop_
_entity.id
_entity.type
_entity.pdbx_description
1 polymer ?
#
loop_
_entity_poly.entity_id
_entity_poly.type
_entity_poly.pdbx_seq_one_letter_code
_entity_poly.pdbx_strand_id
1 'polypeptide(L)'
;MRAEESSDVDATPEDGPSGEGMEPWPVQLATALSEGAGESQGVGRATAELARLEGRVPFRVVHDWHASTVVPMLVEAATRRGEDTGVLAAAGQLHTRALAGERIEAAEWTATLEPALRELYRAAYPYTEAHATASANAHAYAMANDYGAAEATRFAAGYAELNTTANARSCAVANALANARAVALAYADADGRAYAATYPYARVNACAFALAGPDAGEGEEESEGRRVAFGRLADGFADSLARV
;
A
#
# COMPACT_ATOMS: atom_id res chain seq x y z
N MET A 1 -9.48 -73.48 13.70
CA MET A 1 -10.07 -73.10 14.99
C MET A 1 -9.63 -71.68 15.29
N ARG A 2 -10.57 -70.73 15.12
CA ARG A 2 -10.60 -69.30 15.53
C ARG A 2 -9.51 -68.36 14.98
N ALA A 3 -9.83 -67.40 14.10
CA ALA A 3 -10.66 -66.16 14.23
C ALA A 3 -9.76 -64.98 14.64
N GLU A 4 -9.55 -63.99 13.73
CA GLU A 4 -10.16 -62.62 13.71
C GLU A 4 -9.62 -61.74 14.87
N GLU A 5 -9.12 -60.52 14.70
CA GLU A 5 -9.69 -59.27 14.13
C GLU A 5 -8.51 -58.37 13.64
N SER A 6 -8.53 -57.75 12.45
CA SER A 6 -9.27 -56.54 12.04
C SER A 6 -9.04 -55.31 12.95
N SER A 7 -8.22 -54.37 12.49
CA SER A 7 -8.42 -52.94 12.77
C SER A 7 -7.71 -52.14 11.68
N ASP A 8 -8.46 -51.92 10.60
CA ASP A 8 -8.28 -50.74 9.74
C ASP A 8 -8.46 -49.49 10.61
N VAL A 9 -7.42 -48.67 10.69
CA VAL A 9 -7.58 -47.26 11.07
C VAL A 9 -7.45 -46.47 9.77
N ASP A 10 -8.60 -46.30 9.15
CA ASP A 10 -8.90 -45.29 8.15
C ASP A 10 -8.59 -43.92 8.75
N ALA A 11 -7.43 -43.37 8.42
CA ALA A 11 -7.09 -41.98 8.70
C ALA A 11 -7.51 -41.14 7.50
N THR A 12 -8.80 -40.83 7.43
CA THR A 12 -9.30 -39.69 6.67
C THR A 12 -8.64 -38.42 7.21
N PRO A 13 -8.07 -37.54 6.36
CA PRO A 13 -7.77 -36.19 6.80
C PRO A 13 -9.11 -35.47 6.91
N GLU A 14 -9.53 -35.19 8.13
CA GLU A 14 -10.62 -34.26 8.40
C GLU A 14 -10.19 -32.86 7.90
N ASP A 15 -10.70 -32.48 6.73
CA ASP A 15 -10.86 -31.09 6.33
C ASP A 15 -11.79 -30.39 7.32
N GLY A 16 -11.21 -29.72 8.31
CA GLY A 16 -11.90 -28.82 9.23
C GLY A 16 -11.51 -27.36 9.00
N PRO A 17 -12.46 -26.44 8.74
CA PRO A 17 -12.16 -25.01 8.62
C PRO A 17 -11.89 -24.43 10.01
N SER A 18 -10.61 -24.40 10.40
CA SER A 18 -10.17 -23.87 11.69
C SER A 18 -9.66 -22.43 11.55
N GLY A 19 -10.58 -21.48 11.59
CA GLY A 19 -10.29 -20.05 11.54
C GLY A 19 -11.37 -19.21 12.19
N GLU A 20 -11.81 -19.57 13.40
CA GLU A 20 -12.62 -18.71 14.26
C GLU A 20 -11.76 -17.53 14.75
N GLY A 21 -11.63 -16.53 13.89
CA GLY A 21 -10.93 -15.28 14.16
C GLY A 21 -11.06 -14.38 12.95
N MET A 22 -11.42 -13.11 13.18
CA MET A 22 -11.43 -12.10 12.12
C MET A 22 -10.10 -12.14 11.37
N GLU A 23 -10.14 -12.19 10.03
CA GLU A 23 -8.91 -12.15 9.26
C GLU A 23 -8.11 -10.88 9.62
N PRO A 24 -6.78 -10.94 9.72
CA PRO A 24 -6.02 -9.79 10.23
C PRO A 24 -5.95 -8.63 9.23
N TRP A 25 -6.15 -8.86 7.93
CA TRP A 25 -5.97 -7.83 6.91
C TRP A 25 -7.10 -6.78 6.85
N PRO A 26 -8.41 -7.09 7.00
CA PRO A 26 -9.45 -6.06 6.99
C PRO A 26 -9.30 -5.11 8.19
N VAL A 27 -8.86 -5.63 9.34
CA VAL A 27 -8.53 -4.82 10.53
C VAL A 27 -7.40 -3.86 10.22
N GLN A 28 -6.29 -4.35 9.64
CA GLN A 28 -5.16 -3.48 9.28
C GLN A 28 -5.56 -2.36 8.31
N LEU A 29 -6.40 -2.67 7.30
CA LEU A 29 -6.92 -1.66 6.39
C LEU A 29 -7.82 -0.65 7.11
N ALA A 30 -8.79 -1.12 7.89
CA ALA A 30 -9.71 -0.27 8.64
C ALA A 30 -8.96 0.64 9.63
N THR A 31 -7.93 0.13 10.31
CA THR A 31 -7.09 0.93 11.20
C THR A 31 -6.34 2.01 10.43
N ALA A 32 -5.69 1.68 9.31
CA ALA A 32 -4.97 2.68 8.49
C ALA A 32 -5.90 3.79 8.00
N LEU A 33 -7.09 3.41 7.53
CA LEU A 33 -8.10 4.34 7.03
C LEU A 33 -8.67 5.22 8.15
N SER A 34 -8.92 4.67 9.33
CA SER A 34 -9.48 5.42 10.47
C SER A 34 -8.47 6.40 11.04
N GLU A 35 -7.21 5.98 11.22
CA GLU A 35 -6.14 6.85 11.71
C GLU A 35 -5.83 7.97 10.71
N GLY A 36 -5.89 7.67 9.41
CA GLY A 36 -5.56 8.63 8.35
C GLY A 36 -6.69 9.60 8.00
N ALA A 37 -7.94 9.14 7.92
CA ALA A 37 -9.08 10.00 7.55
C ALA A 37 -9.73 10.70 8.75
N GLY A 38 -9.51 10.20 9.97
CA GLY A 38 -10.30 10.57 11.14
C GLY A 38 -11.77 10.16 10.99
N GLU A 39 -12.69 10.96 11.54
CA GLU A 39 -14.13 10.73 11.48
C GLU A 39 -14.71 11.08 10.09
N SER A 40 -14.36 10.30 9.08
CA SER A 40 -14.93 10.41 7.74
C SER A 40 -16.14 9.47 7.54
N GLN A 41 -17.06 9.86 6.67
CA GLN A 41 -18.20 9.03 6.30
C GLN A 41 -17.78 7.66 5.76
N GLY A 42 -16.72 7.62 4.94
CA GLY A 42 -16.17 6.38 4.38
C GLY A 42 -15.69 5.40 5.46
N VAL A 43 -15.02 5.89 6.51
CA VAL A 43 -14.58 5.06 7.65
C VAL A 43 -15.79 4.48 8.40
N GLY A 44 -16.81 5.30 8.66
CA GLY A 44 -18.04 4.85 9.30
C GLY A 44 -18.75 3.77 8.49
N ARG A 45 -18.83 3.95 7.16
CA ARG A 45 -19.40 2.95 6.23
C ARG A 45 -18.58 1.66 6.21
N ALA A 46 -17.26 1.74 6.07
CA ALA A 46 -16.39 0.56 6.07
C ALA A 46 -16.54 -0.24 7.38
N THR A 47 -16.59 0.45 8.52
CA THR A 47 -16.81 -0.18 9.84
C THR A 47 -18.16 -0.90 9.91
N ALA A 48 -19.23 -0.27 9.40
CA ALA A 48 -20.55 -0.89 9.37
C ALA A 48 -20.59 -2.14 8.47
N GLU A 49 -19.96 -2.09 7.30
CA GLU A 49 -19.87 -3.23 6.39
C GLU A 49 -19.02 -4.39 6.96
N LEU A 50 -17.91 -4.08 7.64
CA LEU A 50 -17.11 -5.09 8.33
C LEU A 50 -17.89 -5.76 9.46
N ALA A 51 -18.70 -5.00 10.21
CA ALA A 51 -19.59 -5.53 11.23
C ALA A 51 -20.70 -6.41 10.62
N ARG A 52 -21.31 -5.98 9.50
CA ARG A 52 -22.31 -6.77 8.76
C ARG A 52 -21.75 -8.12 8.31
N LEU A 53 -20.49 -8.14 7.88
CA LEU A 53 -19.80 -9.34 7.42
C LEU A 53 -19.25 -10.21 8.57
N GLU A 54 -19.40 -9.79 9.83
CA GLU A 54 -18.88 -10.50 11.01
C GLU A 54 -17.37 -10.84 10.89
N GLY A 55 -16.61 -9.99 10.20
CA GLY A 55 -15.19 -10.24 9.93
C GLY A 55 -14.87 -11.32 8.88
N ARG A 56 -15.89 -11.94 8.26
CA ARG A 56 -15.74 -12.93 7.18
C ARG A 56 -15.69 -12.24 5.82
N VAL A 57 -14.63 -11.47 5.60
CA VAL A 57 -14.45 -10.70 4.38
C VAL A 57 -13.74 -11.54 3.31
N PRO A 58 -14.36 -11.86 2.17
CA PRO A 58 -13.70 -12.63 1.12
C PRO A 58 -12.54 -11.84 0.50
N PHE A 59 -11.45 -12.54 0.17
CA PHE A 59 -10.25 -11.92 -0.39
C PHE A 59 -10.49 -11.12 -1.69
N ARG A 60 -11.54 -11.47 -2.46
CA ARG A 60 -11.93 -10.73 -3.68
C ARG A 60 -12.16 -9.23 -3.43
N VAL A 61 -12.52 -8.83 -2.21
CA VAL A 61 -12.68 -7.41 -1.83
C VAL A 61 -11.38 -6.64 -2.03
N VAL A 62 -10.22 -7.27 -1.81
CA VAL A 62 -8.91 -6.64 -2.06
C VAL A 62 -8.75 -6.35 -3.55
N HIS A 63 -9.04 -7.32 -4.42
CA HIS A 63 -8.95 -7.12 -5.86
C HIS A 63 -9.94 -6.08 -6.37
N ASP A 64 -11.18 -6.12 -5.90
CA ASP A 64 -12.21 -5.13 -6.23
C ASP A 64 -11.78 -3.72 -5.83
N TRP A 65 -11.38 -3.53 -4.58
CA TRP A 65 -10.94 -2.22 -4.08
C TRP A 65 -9.73 -1.67 -4.83
N HIS A 66 -8.74 -2.53 -5.10
CA HIS A 66 -7.58 -2.13 -5.88
C HIS A 66 -7.94 -1.73 -7.32
N ALA A 67 -8.79 -2.51 -7.99
CA ALA A 67 -9.21 -2.26 -9.37
C ALA A 67 -10.16 -1.05 -9.51
N SER A 68 -11.12 -0.89 -8.59
CA SER A 68 -12.16 0.14 -8.67
C SER A 68 -11.75 1.48 -8.08
N THR A 69 -10.79 1.49 -7.15
CA THR A 69 -10.49 2.68 -6.35
C THR A 69 -8.99 2.98 -6.31
N VAL A 70 -8.17 2.09 -5.73
CA VAL A 70 -6.77 2.42 -5.44
C VAL A 70 -5.99 2.74 -6.71
N VAL A 71 -6.02 1.85 -7.71
CA VAL A 71 -5.27 2.05 -8.95
C VAL A 71 -5.79 3.25 -9.75
N PRO A 72 -7.10 3.41 -10.01
CA PRO A 72 -7.62 4.60 -10.67
C PRO A 72 -7.18 5.92 -10.03
N MET A 73 -7.23 6.00 -8.69
CA MET A 73 -6.77 7.19 -7.98
C MET A 73 -5.26 7.43 -8.13
N LEU A 74 -4.43 6.38 -8.08
CA LEU A 74 -2.99 6.50 -8.29
C LEU A 74 -2.65 6.92 -9.73
N VAL A 75 -3.37 6.40 -10.72
CA VAL A 75 -3.24 6.80 -12.13
C VAL A 75 -3.64 8.27 -12.32
N GLU A 76 -4.73 8.71 -11.69
CA GLU A 76 -5.18 10.12 -11.71
C GLU A 76 -4.08 11.04 -11.12
N ALA A 77 -3.51 10.66 -9.98
CA ALA A 77 -2.45 11.43 -9.32
C ALA A 77 -1.16 11.47 -10.15
N ALA A 78 -0.72 10.35 -10.71
CA ALA A 78 0.44 10.29 -11.61
C ALA A 78 0.22 11.11 -12.88
N THR A 79 -1.00 11.10 -13.45
CA THR A 79 -1.36 11.93 -14.61
C THR A 79 -1.24 13.42 -14.31
N ARG A 80 -1.71 13.87 -13.12
CA ARG A 80 -1.56 15.27 -12.70
C ARG A 80 -0.10 15.71 -12.61
N ARG A 81 0.80 14.79 -12.27
CA ARG A 81 2.25 15.03 -12.21
C ARG A 81 2.96 14.87 -13.56
N GLY A 82 2.24 14.52 -14.63
CA GLY A 82 2.82 14.26 -15.95
C GLY A 82 3.69 13.00 -16.00
N GLU A 83 3.44 12.03 -15.12
CA GLU A 83 4.20 10.78 -15.00
C GLU A 83 3.61 9.66 -15.88
N ASP A 84 4.43 8.67 -16.23
CA ASP A 84 3.96 7.46 -16.93
C ASP A 84 3.06 6.62 -16.00
N THR A 85 1.87 6.30 -16.48
CA THR A 85 0.85 5.54 -15.74
C THR A 85 0.79 4.08 -16.13
N GLY A 86 1.56 3.64 -17.14
CA GLY A 86 1.47 2.30 -17.73
C GLY A 86 1.65 1.17 -16.72
N VAL A 87 2.61 1.31 -15.81
CA VAL A 87 2.90 0.29 -14.78
C VAL A 87 1.79 0.20 -13.73
N LEU A 88 1.17 1.33 -13.36
CA LEU A 88 0.03 1.36 -12.44
C LEU A 88 -1.22 0.76 -13.10
N ALA A 89 -1.48 1.13 -14.36
CA ALA A 89 -2.59 0.61 -15.14
C ALA A 89 -2.48 -0.92 -15.34
N ALA A 90 -1.27 -1.44 -15.60
CA ALA A 90 -1.03 -2.87 -15.72
C ALA A 90 -1.35 -3.62 -14.41
N ALA A 91 -0.95 -3.08 -13.25
CA ALA A 91 -1.33 -3.65 -11.96
C ALA A 91 -2.86 -3.67 -11.76
N GLY A 92 -3.56 -2.60 -12.16
CA GLY A 92 -5.03 -2.55 -12.14
C GLY A 92 -5.68 -3.64 -12.98
N GLN A 93 -5.16 -3.89 -14.19
CA GLN A 93 -5.66 -4.95 -15.07
C GLN A 93 -5.51 -6.34 -14.46
N LEU A 94 -4.41 -6.61 -13.74
CA LEU A 94 -4.26 -7.88 -13.00
C LEU A 94 -5.32 -8.02 -11.90
N HIS A 95 -5.60 -6.95 -11.15
CA HIS A 95 -6.68 -6.98 -10.16
C HIS A 95 -8.05 -7.23 -10.81
N THR A 96 -8.36 -6.61 -11.96
CA THR A 96 -9.60 -6.87 -12.70
C THR A 96 -9.71 -8.32 -13.18
N ARG A 97 -8.62 -8.89 -13.72
CA ARG A 97 -8.56 -10.30 -14.15
C ARG A 97 -8.76 -11.27 -12.98
N ALA A 98 -8.06 -11.04 -11.87
CA ALA A 98 -8.21 -11.84 -10.65
C ALA A 98 -9.63 -11.74 -10.07
N LEU A 99 -10.23 -10.53 -10.09
CA LEU A 99 -11.62 -10.33 -9.67
C LEU A 99 -12.62 -11.10 -10.56
N ALA A 100 -12.32 -11.27 -11.85
CA ALA A 100 -13.09 -12.10 -12.78
C ALA A 100 -12.87 -13.61 -12.58
N GLY A 101 -12.01 -14.02 -11.63
CA GLY A 101 -11.73 -15.41 -11.30
C GLY A 101 -10.55 -16.01 -12.06
N GLU A 102 -9.78 -15.21 -12.81
CA GLU A 102 -8.58 -15.71 -13.47
C GLU A 102 -7.46 -16.00 -12.45
N ARG A 103 -6.89 -17.21 -12.51
CA ARG A 103 -5.70 -17.56 -11.73
C ARG A 103 -4.46 -16.98 -12.39
N ILE A 104 -3.90 -15.95 -11.77
CA ILE A 104 -2.67 -15.29 -12.21
C ILE A 104 -1.52 -15.79 -11.36
N GLU A 105 -0.46 -16.25 -12.01
CA GLU A 105 0.70 -16.83 -11.33
C GLU A 105 1.52 -15.75 -10.59
N ALA A 106 2.14 -16.14 -9.47
CA ALA A 106 2.92 -15.21 -8.64
C ALA A 106 4.08 -14.53 -9.42
N ALA A 107 4.61 -15.17 -10.46
CA ALA A 107 5.65 -14.58 -11.30
C ALA A 107 5.13 -13.39 -12.12
N GLU A 108 3.92 -13.50 -12.69
CA GLU A 108 3.28 -12.41 -13.44
C GLU A 108 2.90 -11.26 -12.51
N TRP A 109 2.35 -11.59 -11.34
CA TRP A 109 2.11 -10.61 -10.29
C TRP A 109 3.40 -9.90 -9.87
N THR A 110 4.49 -10.62 -9.62
CA THR A 110 5.75 -10.02 -9.18
C THR A 110 6.31 -9.07 -10.24
N ALA A 111 6.36 -9.51 -11.51
CA ALA A 111 6.88 -8.72 -12.62
C ALA A 111 6.09 -7.42 -12.85
N THR A 112 4.79 -7.43 -12.55
CA THR A 112 3.91 -6.25 -12.69
C THR A 112 3.93 -5.37 -11.45
N LEU A 113 3.92 -5.96 -10.26
CA LEU A 113 3.85 -5.23 -8.99
C LEU A 113 5.16 -4.54 -8.65
N GLU A 114 6.32 -5.11 -8.96
CA GLU A 114 7.61 -4.49 -8.65
C GLU A 114 7.73 -3.05 -9.21
N PRO A 115 7.54 -2.80 -10.52
CA PRO A 115 7.58 -1.43 -11.04
C PRO A 115 6.44 -0.55 -10.51
N ALA A 116 5.23 -1.09 -10.32
CA ALA A 116 4.11 -0.32 -9.78
C ALA A 116 4.35 0.13 -8.32
N LEU A 117 4.88 -0.75 -7.48
CA LEU A 117 5.25 -0.45 -6.09
C LEU A 117 6.41 0.54 -6.04
N ARG A 118 7.38 0.45 -6.97
CA ARG A 118 8.47 1.43 -7.07
C ARG A 118 7.91 2.83 -7.33
N GLU A 119 6.98 2.98 -8.27
CA GLU A 119 6.35 4.29 -8.53
C GLU A 119 5.53 4.77 -7.33
N LEU A 120 4.78 3.88 -6.69
CA LEU A 120 4.05 4.21 -5.47
C LEU A 120 4.99 4.75 -4.37
N TYR A 121 6.06 4.03 -4.04
CA TYR A 121 6.99 4.42 -2.98
C TYR A 121 7.81 5.66 -3.34
N ARG A 122 8.10 5.88 -4.63
CA ARG A 122 8.73 7.13 -5.10
C ARG A 122 7.79 8.31 -4.87
N ALA A 123 6.52 8.18 -5.27
CA ALA A 123 5.52 9.24 -5.11
C ALA A 123 5.14 9.49 -3.64
N ALA A 124 5.23 8.47 -2.79
CA ALA A 124 4.97 8.58 -1.35
C ALA A 124 6.16 9.14 -0.55
N TYR A 125 7.33 9.32 -1.17
CA TYR A 125 8.52 9.80 -0.46
C TYR A 125 8.35 11.28 -0.08
N PRO A 126 8.58 11.68 1.19
CA PRO A 126 8.41 13.06 1.65
C PRO A 126 9.56 13.95 1.18
N TYR A 127 9.64 14.18 -0.14
CA TYR A 127 10.78 14.82 -0.77
C TYR A 127 11.03 16.24 -0.23
N THR A 128 9.98 17.04 -0.08
CA THR A 128 10.08 18.44 0.37
C THR A 128 10.67 18.53 1.78
N GLU A 129 10.14 17.77 2.74
CA GLU A 129 10.64 17.74 4.12
C GLU A 129 12.07 17.19 4.20
N ALA A 130 12.36 16.10 3.49
CA ALA A 130 13.68 15.51 3.44
C ALA A 130 14.71 16.46 2.82
N HIS A 131 14.34 17.17 1.76
CA HIS A 131 15.18 18.17 1.12
C HIS A 131 15.41 19.39 2.02
N ALA A 132 14.38 19.91 2.68
CA ALA A 132 14.50 21.02 3.63
C ALA A 132 15.44 20.66 4.79
N THR A 133 15.29 19.45 5.35
CA THR A 133 16.15 18.93 6.41
C THR A 133 17.59 18.75 5.95
N ALA A 134 17.81 18.16 4.77
CA ALA A 134 19.14 17.98 4.20
C ALA A 134 19.83 19.34 3.93
N SER A 135 19.09 20.31 3.40
CA SER A 135 19.57 21.66 3.15
C SER A 135 19.96 22.38 4.44
N ALA A 136 19.11 22.34 5.47
CA ALA A 136 19.40 22.96 6.77
C ALA A 136 20.67 22.36 7.41
N ASN A 137 20.80 21.03 7.40
CA ASN A 137 21.96 20.33 7.97
C ASN A 137 23.25 20.64 7.19
N ALA A 138 23.20 20.63 5.86
CA ALA A 138 24.34 20.94 5.01
C ALA A 138 24.76 22.42 5.13
N HIS A 139 23.80 23.33 5.28
CA HIS A 139 24.08 24.74 5.52
C HIS A 139 24.79 24.95 6.87
N ALA A 140 24.27 24.34 7.94
CA ALA A 140 24.89 24.40 9.26
C ALA A 140 26.33 23.83 9.25
N TYR A 141 26.54 22.72 8.54
CA TYR A 141 27.87 22.14 8.34
C TYR A 141 28.81 23.12 7.62
N ALA A 142 28.40 23.68 6.48
CA ALA A 142 29.24 24.60 5.71
C ALA A 142 29.58 25.88 6.48
N MET A 143 28.63 26.41 7.26
CA MET A 143 28.85 27.55 8.15
C MET A 143 29.86 27.22 9.27
N ALA A 144 29.78 26.02 9.85
CA ALA A 144 30.72 25.56 10.87
C ALA A 144 32.14 25.29 10.33
N ASN A 145 32.32 25.24 9.01
CA ASN A 145 33.60 25.00 8.34
C ASN A 145 34.11 26.24 7.56
N ASP A 146 33.58 27.43 7.86
CA ASP A 146 34.04 28.72 7.33
C ASP A 146 33.90 28.91 5.80
N TYR A 147 32.92 28.25 5.17
CA TYR A 147 32.69 28.38 3.72
C TYR A 147 32.23 29.80 3.33
N GLY A 148 31.70 30.56 4.30
CA GLY A 148 31.05 31.84 4.07
C GLY A 148 29.60 31.68 3.60
N ALA A 149 28.75 32.66 3.89
CA ALA A 149 27.29 32.53 3.76
C ALA A 149 26.81 32.16 2.34
N ALA A 150 27.36 32.79 1.31
CA ALA A 150 26.97 32.54 -0.08
C ALA A 150 27.34 31.11 -0.52
N GLU A 151 28.53 30.63 -0.14
CA GLU A 151 28.98 29.28 -0.46
C GLU A 151 28.22 28.22 0.34
N ALA A 152 27.94 28.49 1.62
CA ALA A 152 27.14 27.60 2.45
C ALA A 152 25.74 27.38 1.87
N THR A 153 25.09 28.43 1.34
CA THR A 153 23.80 28.29 0.64
C THR A 153 23.91 27.46 -0.63
N ARG A 154 24.95 27.68 -1.46
CA ARG A 154 25.15 26.88 -2.69
C ARG A 154 25.44 25.42 -2.38
N PHE A 155 26.32 25.17 -1.42
CA PHE A 155 26.66 23.83 -0.95
C PHE A 155 25.43 23.11 -0.42
N ALA A 156 24.63 23.78 0.43
CA ALA A 156 23.43 23.21 1.00
C ALA A 156 22.39 22.80 -0.05
N ALA A 157 22.13 23.67 -1.03
CA ALA A 157 21.19 23.38 -2.11
C ALA A 157 21.64 22.17 -2.95
N GLY A 158 22.92 22.16 -3.39
CA GLY A 158 23.45 21.06 -4.19
C GLY A 158 23.53 19.74 -3.42
N TYR A 159 23.90 19.78 -2.14
CA TYR A 159 23.91 18.59 -1.29
C TYR A 159 22.50 18.04 -1.09
N ALA A 160 21.52 18.90 -0.77
CA ALA A 160 20.14 18.50 -0.54
C ALA A 160 19.52 17.86 -1.78
N GLU A 161 19.71 18.43 -2.96
CA GLU A 161 19.23 17.86 -4.21
C GLU A 161 19.82 16.45 -4.45
N LEU A 162 21.15 16.33 -4.43
CA LEU A 162 21.82 15.05 -4.67
C LEU A 162 21.44 13.98 -3.64
N ASN A 163 21.44 14.34 -2.36
CA ASN A 163 21.13 13.42 -1.26
C ASN A 163 19.68 12.96 -1.31
N THR A 164 18.73 13.88 -1.43
CA THR A 164 17.31 13.57 -1.37
C THR A 164 16.85 12.80 -2.60
N THR A 165 17.32 13.14 -3.81
CA THR A 165 17.02 12.35 -5.02
C THR A 165 17.56 10.92 -4.92
N ALA A 166 18.79 10.74 -4.44
CA ALA A 166 19.37 9.42 -4.27
C ALA A 166 18.63 8.57 -3.23
N ASN A 167 18.24 9.19 -2.11
CA ASN A 167 17.46 8.53 -1.06
C ASN A 167 16.07 8.15 -1.54
N ALA A 168 15.33 9.07 -2.18
CA ALA A 168 14.00 8.79 -2.73
C ALA A 168 14.02 7.58 -3.67
N ARG A 169 14.99 7.53 -4.60
CA ARG A 169 15.17 6.40 -5.51
C ARG A 169 15.50 5.10 -4.77
N SER A 170 16.43 5.15 -3.81
CA SER A 170 16.88 3.97 -3.08
C SER A 170 15.77 3.39 -2.20
N CYS A 171 15.04 4.25 -1.49
CA CYS A 171 13.86 3.88 -0.70
C CYS A 171 12.80 3.22 -1.58
N ALA A 172 12.49 3.81 -2.74
CA ALA A 172 11.49 3.26 -3.65
C ALA A 172 11.88 1.86 -4.17
N VAL A 173 13.13 1.69 -4.62
CA VAL A 173 13.63 0.41 -5.12
C VAL A 173 13.66 -0.65 -4.01
N ALA A 174 14.19 -0.31 -2.83
CA ALA A 174 14.31 -1.25 -1.73
C ALA A 174 12.94 -1.74 -1.24
N ASN A 175 11.98 -0.84 -1.06
CA ASN A 175 10.63 -1.20 -0.61
C ASN A 175 9.87 -2.01 -1.67
N ALA A 176 10.02 -1.66 -2.96
CA ALA A 176 9.40 -2.44 -4.03
C ALA A 176 9.95 -3.87 -4.09
N LEU A 177 11.27 -4.04 -4.06
CA LEU A 177 11.90 -5.37 -4.09
C LEU A 177 11.55 -6.21 -2.85
N ALA A 178 11.51 -5.59 -1.68
CA ALA A 178 11.19 -6.29 -0.43
C ALA A 178 9.74 -6.81 -0.42
N ASN A 179 8.80 -6.08 -1.01
CA ASN A 179 7.37 -6.38 -0.90
C ASN A 179 6.80 -7.14 -2.12
N ALA A 180 7.28 -6.88 -3.34
CA ALA A 180 6.61 -7.32 -4.58
C ALA A 180 6.32 -8.83 -4.59
N ARG A 181 7.30 -9.66 -4.25
CA ARG A 181 7.14 -11.12 -4.25
C ARG A 181 6.17 -11.60 -3.16
N ALA A 182 6.27 -11.05 -1.94
CA ALA A 182 5.41 -11.46 -0.83
C ALA A 182 3.94 -11.12 -1.13
N VAL A 183 3.70 -9.94 -1.70
CA VAL A 183 2.37 -9.49 -2.13
C VAL A 183 1.84 -10.33 -3.28
N ALA A 184 2.69 -10.60 -4.27
CA ALA A 184 2.33 -11.41 -5.43
C ALA A 184 1.88 -12.82 -5.02
N LEU A 185 2.56 -13.45 -4.06
CA LEU A 185 2.17 -14.75 -3.52
C LEU A 185 0.80 -14.68 -2.84
N ALA A 186 0.57 -13.68 -1.99
CA ALA A 186 -0.72 -13.49 -1.34
C ALA A 186 -1.87 -13.28 -2.34
N TYR A 187 -1.62 -12.53 -3.43
CA TYR A 187 -2.61 -12.33 -4.49
C TYR A 187 -2.84 -13.57 -5.35
N ALA A 188 -1.78 -14.31 -5.70
CA ALA A 188 -1.90 -15.52 -6.52
C ALA A 188 -2.69 -16.63 -5.81
N ASP A 189 -2.50 -16.77 -4.49
CA ASP A 189 -3.14 -17.80 -3.69
C ASP A 189 -4.43 -17.33 -2.98
N ALA A 190 -4.82 -16.06 -3.17
CA ALA A 190 -5.92 -15.41 -2.46
C ALA A 190 -5.83 -15.58 -0.93
N ASP A 191 -4.61 -15.54 -0.40
CA ASP A 191 -4.32 -15.82 1.01
C ASP A 191 -4.36 -14.53 1.84
N GLY A 192 -5.45 -14.37 2.61
CA GLY A 192 -5.66 -13.24 3.51
C GLY A 192 -4.61 -13.13 4.63
N ARG A 193 -4.06 -14.26 5.13
CA ARG A 193 -3.03 -14.24 6.17
C ARG A 193 -1.68 -13.84 5.60
N ALA A 194 -1.30 -14.39 4.45
CA ALA A 194 -0.09 -13.97 3.73
C ALA A 194 -0.18 -12.49 3.38
N TYR A 195 -1.34 -12.02 2.91
CA TYR A 195 -1.56 -10.60 2.60
C TYR A 195 -1.38 -9.72 3.82
N ALA A 196 -1.96 -10.09 4.97
CA ALA A 196 -1.79 -9.38 6.23
C ALA A 196 -0.32 -9.28 6.68
N ALA A 197 0.48 -10.31 6.41
CA ALA A 197 1.92 -10.31 6.70
C ALA A 197 2.74 -9.38 5.77
N THR A 198 2.14 -8.87 4.70
CA THR A 198 2.73 -7.83 3.82
C THR A 198 2.42 -6.40 4.27
N TYR A 199 1.88 -6.23 5.47
CA TYR A 199 1.57 -4.95 6.11
C TYR A 199 0.74 -4.00 5.22
N PRO A 200 -0.47 -4.41 4.78
CA PRO A 200 -1.34 -3.55 3.99
C PRO A 200 -1.59 -2.18 4.64
N TYR A 201 -1.56 -2.08 5.97
CA TYR A 201 -1.57 -0.80 6.70
C TYR A 201 -0.55 0.21 6.15
N ALA A 202 0.71 -0.21 6.00
CA ALA A 202 1.79 0.66 5.51
C ALA A 202 1.60 1.02 4.03
N ARG A 203 1.00 0.12 3.25
CA ARG A 203 0.71 0.38 1.83
C ARG A 203 -0.43 1.37 1.64
N VAL A 204 -1.47 1.33 2.48
CA VAL A 204 -2.54 2.33 2.46
C VAL A 204 -1.98 3.72 2.78
N ASN A 205 -1.09 3.81 3.78
CA ASN A 205 -0.36 5.04 4.04
C ASN A 205 0.41 5.49 2.79
N ALA A 206 1.24 4.63 2.19
CA ALA A 206 1.97 4.98 0.96
C ALA A 206 1.03 5.47 -0.16
N CYS A 207 -0.14 4.84 -0.35
CA CYS A 207 -1.14 5.32 -1.29
C CYS A 207 -1.62 6.74 -0.94
N ALA A 208 -2.01 6.99 0.32
CA ALA A 208 -2.48 8.30 0.73
C ALA A 208 -1.41 9.40 0.54
N PHE A 209 -0.15 9.13 0.88
CA PHE A 209 0.96 10.06 0.64
C PHE A 209 1.17 10.33 -0.86
N ALA A 210 1.18 9.27 -1.69
CA ALA A 210 1.33 9.42 -3.14
C ALA A 210 0.15 10.15 -3.82
N LEU A 211 -1.05 10.07 -3.22
CA LEU A 211 -2.26 10.73 -3.70
C LEU A 211 -2.33 12.22 -3.31
N ALA A 212 -1.89 12.55 -2.10
CA ALA A 212 -1.77 13.94 -1.65
C ALA A 212 -0.74 14.69 -2.50
N GLY A 213 0.38 14.02 -2.83
CA GLY A 213 1.42 14.57 -3.68
C GLY A 213 2.27 15.66 -2.99
N PRO A 214 3.36 16.10 -3.63
CA PRO A 214 4.27 17.10 -3.06
C PRO A 214 3.70 18.53 -3.06
N ASP A 215 2.66 18.78 -3.87
CA ASP A 215 2.01 20.08 -4.02
C ASP A 215 0.92 20.33 -2.97
N ALA A 216 0.77 19.43 -1.99
CA ALA A 216 -0.28 19.52 -0.97
C ALA A 216 -0.11 20.71 0.00
N GLY A 217 0.82 21.63 -0.26
CA GLY A 217 1.18 22.72 0.66
C GLY A 217 2.03 22.21 1.84
N GLU A 218 2.29 23.08 2.81
CA GLU A 218 3.01 22.73 4.04
C GLU A 218 2.05 22.74 5.23
N GLY A 219 2.23 21.82 6.19
CA GLY A 219 1.49 21.82 7.45
C GLY A 219 0.03 21.39 7.31
N GLU A 220 -0.91 22.34 7.46
CA GLU A 220 -2.35 22.04 7.52
C GLU A 220 -2.92 21.62 6.16
N GLU A 221 -2.48 22.24 5.06
CA GLU A 221 -2.92 21.89 3.71
C GLU A 221 -2.47 20.46 3.35
N GLU A 222 -1.24 20.09 3.71
CA GLU A 222 -0.69 18.77 3.46
C GLU A 222 -1.46 17.69 4.24
N SER A 223 -1.78 18.02 5.48
CA SER A 223 -2.57 17.17 6.38
C SER A 223 -4.00 17.03 5.88
N GLU A 224 -4.60 18.08 5.30
CA GLU A 224 -5.91 18.01 4.66
C GLU A 224 -5.89 17.15 3.40
N GLY A 225 -4.90 17.35 2.51
CA GLY A 225 -4.73 16.55 1.30
C GLY A 225 -4.63 15.05 1.60
N ARG A 226 -3.87 14.70 2.65
CA ARG A 226 -3.81 13.31 3.15
C ARG A 226 -5.15 12.82 3.69
N ARG A 227 -5.83 13.60 4.55
CA ARG A 227 -7.15 13.21 5.10
C ARG A 227 -8.17 12.95 4.00
N VAL A 228 -8.22 13.81 2.98
CA VAL A 228 -9.10 13.62 1.81
C VAL A 228 -8.74 12.35 1.04
N ALA A 229 -7.44 12.07 0.83
CA ALA A 229 -7.00 10.84 0.17
C ALA A 229 -7.44 9.60 0.96
N PHE A 230 -7.25 9.57 2.28
CA PHE A 230 -7.71 8.48 3.13
C PHE A 230 -9.25 8.34 3.11
N GLY A 231 -10.00 9.44 3.12
CA GLY A 231 -11.46 9.42 3.02
C GLY A 231 -11.94 8.74 1.73
N ARG A 232 -11.37 9.11 0.58
CA ARG A 232 -11.69 8.49 -0.72
C ARG A 232 -11.29 7.00 -0.77
N LEU A 233 -10.14 6.64 -0.19
CA LEU A 233 -9.73 5.24 -0.05
C LEU A 233 -10.71 4.45 0.81
N ALA A 234 -11.22 5.05 1.90
CA ALA A 234 -12.19 4.44 2.81
C ALA A 234 -13.56 4.25 2.14
N ASP A 235 -14.03 5.25 1.38
CA ASP A 235 -15.26 5.14 0.60
C ASP A 235 -15.20 3.98 -0.40
N GLY A 236 -14.11 3.87 -1.16
CA GLY A 236 -13.96 2.78 -2.11
C GLY A 236 -13.82 1.40 -1.44
N PHE A 237 -13.20 1.34 -0.25
CA PHE A 237 -13.13 0.10 0.51
C PHE A 237 -14.52 -0.31 1.01
N ALA A 238 -15.30 0.63 1.56
CA ALA A 238 -16.68 0.42 1.95
C ALA A 238 -17.55 -0.05 0.77
N ASP A 239 -17.41 0.58 -0.40
CA ASP A 239 -18.14 0.18 -1.61
C ASP A 239 -17.79 -1.25 -2.04
N SER A 240 -16.54 -1.66 -1.88
CA SER A 240 -16.08 -3.02 -2.22
C SER A 240 -16.60 -4.07 -1.24
N LEU A 241 -16.67 -3.73 0.05
CA LEU A 241 -17.29 -4.57 1.08
C LEU A 241 -18.80 -4.73 0.84
N ALA A 242 -19.49 -3.66 0.43
CA ALA A 242 -20.94 -3.67 0.18
C ALA A 242 -21.35 -4.53 -1.03
N ARG A 243 -20.42 -4.82 -1.95
CA ARG A 243 -20.65 -5.73 -3.10
C ARG A 243 -20.52 -7.21 -2.75
N VAL A 244 -20.29 -7.54 -1.49
CA VAL A 244 -20.19 -8.92 -0.97
C VAL A 244 -21.46 -9.37 -0.28
#